data_AF-A0A0P0M0Y3-F1
#
_entry.id   AF-A0A0P0M0Y3-F1
#
_cell.length_a   1.000
_cell.length_b   1.000
_cell.length_c   1.000
_cell.angle_alpha   90.00
_cell.angle_beta   90.00
_cell.angle_gamma   90.00
#
_symmetry.space_group_name_H-M   'P 1'
#
loop_
_entity.id
_entity.type
_entity.pdbx_description
1 polymer ?
#
loop_
_entity_poly.entity_id
_entity_poly.type
_entity_poly.pdbx_seq_one_letter_code
_entity_poly.pdbx_strand_id
1 'polypeptide(L)'
;MEGAQKNLDTEIPHWDFDRTRQELNSIWEQRLSQVTIQTNNRNDKEKFYGALYRASFLPRTFNDVDGRYPSFSTGHPFRQSANGRNYYEDYSMWDTYRALHPLVNILTPKKAGDMMQSLVDKYEQGGWLPIFPCWNSYTAAMIGDHCISALGDAYIKGIRNFDINKACEGMLRNAFRTPATYEEYKNGMGRRALNSYLKYGYIPLEDSVPEAFHTCEQVSRTLEYAYDDFVLAQVLQKLETSDDYFPDPQKTGLYDTLMIRARYYRNVINPSTGYAQGRYADGSFLTDAGNAFSFTRFITEGAPCHYTWYAPHDIYGLMECMGGKEKYIAKLDSMFSEHRYWHGNEPCHQIAYLFNYAGQPWKTQREVRHIMETEYLNAPGGLSGNDDAGQMSAWYVFSAMGFYPVCPGTPYYIIGSPSFPRMSIRLENGKTFTILAHNANKKIYISSQQN
;
A
#
# COMPACT_ATOMS: atom_id res chain seq x y z
N MET A 1 -34.55 -3.13 1.63
CA MET A 1 -35.37 -3.25 2.86
C MET A 1 -35.39 -4.67 3.39
N GLU A 2 -35.82 -5.67 2.61
CA GLU A 2 -35.83 -7.08 3.07
C GLU A 2 -34.44 -7.58 3.53
N GLY A 3 -33.37 -7.28 2.80
CA GLY A 3 -32.00 -7.61 3.21
C GLY A 3 -31.60 -7.01 4.56
N ALA A 4 -31.87 -5.72 4.76
CA ALA A 4 -31.62 -5.04 6.03
C ALA A 4 -32.39 -5.65 7.22
N GLN A 5 -33.65 -6.04 7.02
CA GLN A 5 -34.43 -6.73 8.05
C GLN A 5 -33.81 -8.09 8.38
N LYS A 6 -33.38 -8.85 7.37
CA LYS A 6 -32.71 -10.14 7.56
C LYS A 6 -31.38 -10.01 8.29
N ASN A 7 -30.61 -8.95 8.03
CA ASN A 7 -29.38 -8.66 8.77
C ASN A 7 -29.68 -8.48 10.26
N LEU A 8 -30.67 -7.64 10.58
CA LEU A 8 -31.09 -7.38 11.96
C LEU A 8 -31.58 -8.63 12.68
N ASP A 9 -32.45 -9.41 12.03
CA ASP A 9 -33.02 -10.64 12.60
C ASP A 9 -31.95 -11.73 12.82
N THR A 10 -30.88 -11.72 12.02
CA THR A 10 -29.78 -12.71 12.10
C THR A 10 -28.71 -12.28 13.10
N GLU A 11 -28.30 -11.01 13.09
CA GLU A 11 -27.17 -10.50 13.87
C GLU A 11 -27.57 -10.11 15.29
N ILE A 12 -28.81 -9.65 15.51
CA ILE A 12 -29.31 -9.20 16.83
C ILE A 12 -30.70 -9.80 17.13
N PRO A 13 -30.86 -11.15 17.12
CA PRO A 13 -32.16 -11.80 17.30
C PRO A 13 -32.77 -11.56 18.68
N HIS A 14 -31.94 -11.27 19.68
CA HIS A 14 -32.33 -11.17 21.09
C HIS A 14 -32.70 -9.75 21.53
N TRP A 15 -32.38 -8.71 20.73
CA TRP A 15 -32.70 -7.30 21.04
C TRP A 15 -32.28 -6.82 22.43
N ASP A 16 -31.08 -7.17 22.88
CA ASP A 16 -30.52 -6.81 24.20
C ASP A 16 -29.20 -6.06 24.01
N PHE A 17 -29.19 -4.79 24.39
CA PHE A 17 -28.04 -3.90 24.24
C PHE A 17 -26.79 -4.42 24.97
N ASP A 18 -26.94 -4.88 26.22
CA ASP A 18 -25.80 -5.30 27.03
C ASP A 18 -25.20 -6.59 26.50
N ARG A 19 -26.04 -7.51 26.03
CA ARG A 19 -25.58 -8.72 25.35
C ARG A 19 -24.83 -8.40 24.06
N THR A 20 -25.39 -7.55 23.18
CA THR A 20 -24.70 -7.14 21.94
C THR A 20 -23.36 -6.47 22.25
N ARG A 21 -23.30 -5.60 23.27
CA ARG A 21 -22.04 -4.98 23.70
C ARG A 21 -21.00 -6.01 24.13
N GLN A 22 -21.40 -7.04 24.89
CA GLN A 22 -20.49 -8.10 25.33
C GLN A 22 -19.98 -8.97 24.17
N GLU A 23 -20.85 -9.30 23.22
CA GLU A 23 -20.50 -10.05 22.00
C GLU A 23 -19.49 -9.25 21.15
N LEU A 24 -19.75 -7.95 20.93
CA LEU A 24 -18.84 -7.05 20.22
C LEU A 24 -17.49 -6.86 20.94
N ASN A 25 -17.49 -6.75 22.27
CA ASN A 25 -16.25 -6.70 23.06
C ASN A 25 -15.41 -7.97 22.87
N SER A 26 -16.06 -9.13 22.81
CA SER A 26 -15.37 -10.42 22.59
C SER A 26 -14.75 -10.50 21.20
N ILE A 27 -15.43 -9.97 20.17
CA ILE A 27 -14.87 -9.85 18.81
C ILE A 27 -13.63 -8.96 18.80
N TRP A 28 -13.68 -7.80 19.46
CA TRP A 28 -12.53 -6.90 19.57
C TRP A 28 -11.37 -7.52 20.36
N GLU A 29 -11.63 -8.19 21.47
CA GLU A 29 -10.60 -8.87 22.24
C GLU A 29 -9.91 -9.97 21.42
N GLN A 30 -10.68 -10.74 20.64
CA GLN A 30 -10.10 -11.73 19.72
C GLN A 30 -9.22 -11.07 18.65
N ARG A 31 -9.65 -9.95 18.06
CA ARG A 31 -8.86 -9.22 17.06
C ARG A 31 -7.58 -8.63 17.66
N LEU A 32 -7.67 -7.95 18.79
CA LEU A 32 -6.53 -7.28 19.40
C LEU A 32 -5.53 -8.27 20.01
N SER A 33 -5.99 -9.41 20.54
CA SER A 33 -5.13 -10.45 21.09
C SER A 33 -4.35 -11.26 20.04
N GLN A 34 -4.57 -11.02 18.74
CA GLN A 34 -3.72 -11.56 17.68
C GLN A 34 -2.27 -11.09 17.80
N VAL A 35 -2.04 -9.88 18.34
CA VAL A 35 -0.70 -9.40 18.69
C VAL A 35 -0.64 -9.07 20.18
N THR A 36 0.23 -9.77 20.91
CA THR A 36 0.47 -9.50 22.32
C THR A 36 1.80 -8.77 22.50
N ILE A 37 1.81 -7.74 23.34
CA ILE A 37 3.00 -6.94 23.65
C ILE A 37 3.31 -7.03 25.15
N GLN A 38 4.60 -7.11 25.49
CA GLN A 38 5.05 -7.05 26.88
C GLN A 38 5.48 -5.63 27.24
N THR A 39 4.64 -4.93 28.02
CA THR A 39 4.99 -3.62 28.58
C THR A 39 4.24 -3.35 29.89
N ASN A 40 4.91 -2.65 30.81
CA ASN A 40 4.30 -2.11 32.03
C ASN A 40 3.83 -0.66 31.84
N ASN A 41 4.12 -0.04 30.69
CA ASN A 41 3.71 1.32 30.38
C ASN A 41 2.33 1.32 29.73
N ARG A 42 1.35 1.93 30.41
CA ARG A 42 -0.02 2.05 29.92
C ARG A 42 -0.12 2.85 28.63
N ASN A 43 0.66 3.94 28.51
CA ASN A 43 0.63 4.80 27.33
C ASN A 43 1.08 4.04 26.08
N ASP A 44 2.14 3.25 26.17
CA ASP A 44 2.63 2.47 25.02
C ASP A 44 1.62 1.39 24.60
N LYS A 45 0.92 0.81 25.59
CA LYS A 45 -0.16 -0.16 25.36
C LYS A 45 -1.35 0.49 24.64
N GLU A 46 -1.80 1.66 25.10
CA GLU A 46 -2.90 2.41 24.49
C GLU A 46 -2.57 2.87 23.07
N LYS A 47 -1.34 3.37 22.83
CA LYS A 47 -0.89 3.70 21.47
C LYS A 47 -0.92 2.49 20.54
N PHE A 48 -0.34 1.37 20.96
CA PHE A 48 -0.26 0.16 20.14
C PHE A 48 -1.64 -0.42 19.81
N TYR A 49 -2.48 -0.66 20.82
CA TYR A 49 -3.79 -1.25 20.58
C TYR A 49 -4.77 -0.24 19.94
N GLY A 50 -4.60 1.06 20.18
CA GLY A 50 -5.34 2.10 19.46
C GLY A 50 -5.01 2.12 17.97
N ALA A 51 -3.72 1.96 17.61
CA ALA A 51 -3.31 1.82 16.22
C ALA A 51 -3.87 0.52 15.60
N LEU A 52 -3.72 -0.63 16.27
CA LEU A 52 -4.25 -1.90 15.76
C LEU A 52 -5.78 -1.87 15.58
N TYR A 53 -6.50 -1.19 16.48
CA TYR A 53 -7.93 -0.93 16.35
C TYR A 53 -8.27 -0.14 15.08
N ARG A 54 -7.60 0.99 14.85
CA ARG A 54 -7.81 1.82 13.66
C ARG A 54 -7.45 1.10 12.35
N ALA A 55 -6.40 0.28 12.37
CA ALA A 55 -6.00 -0.61 11.26
C ALA A 55 -6.93 -1.83 11.07
N SER A 56 -8.13 -1.83 11.64
CA SER A 56 -9.09 -2.95 11.56
C SER A 56 -10.45 -2.58 10.97
N PHE A 57 -10.68 -1.32 10.57
CA PHE A 57 -11.98 -0.87 10.06
C PHE A 57 -12.20 -1.12 8.56
N LEU A 58 -11.23 -0.76 7.72
CA LEU A 58 -11.35 -0.82 6.27
C LEU A 58 -10.33 -1.81 5.67
N PRO A 59 -10.64 -2.43 4.52
CA PRO A 59 -11.93 -2.47 3.82
C PRO A 59 -13.05 -3.11 4.67
N ARG A 60 -14.30 -2.65 4.49
CA ARG A 60 -15.46 -3.12 5.27
C ARG A 60 -16.31 -4.12 4.50
N THR A 61 -16.99 -5.01 5.21
CA THR A 61 -18.02 -5.89 4.63
C THR A 61 -19.13 -5.05 3.99
N PHE A 62 -19.56 -5.46 2.79
CA PHE A 62 -20.54 -4.73 1.98
C PHE A 62 -21.71 -5.60 1.50
N ASN A 63 -21.65 -6.92 1.66
CA ASN A 63 -22.80 -7.80 1.45
C ASN A 63 -23.68 -7.95 2.70
N ASP A 64 -24.95 -8.26 2.48
CA ASP A 64 -25.90 -8.68 3.50
C ASP A 64 -25.54 -10.07 4.07
N VAL A 65 -26.17 -10.48 5.17
CA VAL A 65 -25.95 -11.79 5.83
C VAL A 65 -26.24 -12.98 4.93
N ASP A 66 -27.06 -12.78 3.90
CA ASP A 66 -27.34 -13.80 2.88
C ASP A 66 -26.39 -13.78 1.69
N GLY A 67 -25.37 -12.91 1.73
CA GLY A 67 -24.32 -12.77 0.73
C GLY A 67 -24.70 -11.88 -0.46
N ARG A 68 -25.89 -11.29 -0.50
CA ARG A 68 -26.27 -10.37 -1.60
C ARG A 68 -25.58 -9.02 -1.46
N TYR A 69 -25.18 -8.44 -2.58
CA TYR A 69 -24.61 -7.09 -2.65
C TYR A 69 -24.90 -6.44 -4.03
N PRO A 70 -24.95 -5.11 -4.15
CA PRO A 70 -25.15 -4.46 -5.44
C PRO A 70 -23.89 -4.59 -6.33
N SER A 71 -24.04 -4.80 -7.64
CA SER A 71 -22.88 -4.86 -8.55
C SER A 71 -22.04 -3.59 -8.47
N PHE A 72 -20.72 -3.73 -8.55
CA PHE A 72 -19.78 -2.63 -8.62
C PHE A 72 -20.05 -1.71 -9.81
N SER A 73 -19.89 -0.40 -9.60
CA SER A 73 -20.08 0.71 -10.54
C SER A 73 -21.52 0.95 -11.02
N THR A 74 -22.37 -0.05 -11.13
CA THR A 74 -23.74 0.10 -11.69
C THR A 74 -24.84 -0.04 -10.65
N GLY A 75 -24.54 -0.66 -9.51
CA GLY A 75 -25.53 -1.04 -8.50
C GLY A 75 -26.40 -2.25 -8.88
N HIS A 76 -26.46 -2.61 -10.16
CA HIS A 76 -27.34 -3.65 -10.70
C HIS A 76 -26.69 -4.51 -11.80
N PRO A 77 -27.09 -5.80 -11.94
CA PRO A 77 -28.01 -6.52 -11.04
C PRO A 77 -27.38 -6.73 -9.66
N PHE A 78 -28.20 -7.10 -8.67
CA PHE A 78 -27.62 -7.60 -7.41
C PHE A 78 -26.82 -8.87 -7.68
N ARG A 79 -25.69 -8.99 -7.00
CA ARG A 79 -24.79 -10.15 -7.04
C ARG A 79 -24.93 -10.95 -5.77
N GLN A 80 -24.39 -12.16 -5.82
CA GLN A 80 -24.36 -13.10 -4.72
C GLN A 80 -22.91 -13.46 -4.45
N SER A 81 -22.47 -13.27 -3.22
CA SER A 81 -21.13 -13.69 -2.80
C SER A 81 -21.03 -15.21 -2.82
N ALA A 82 -19.99 -15.73 -3.47
CA ALA A 82 -19.77 -17.16 -3.62
C ALA A 82 -19.27 -17.80 -2.32
N ASN A 83 -19.66 -19.05 -2.07
CA ASN A 83 -19.12 -19.88 -0.98
C ASN A 83 -19.22 -19.26 0.43
N GLY A 84 -20.18 -18.37 0.66
CA GLY A 84 -20.37 -17.70 1.95
C GLY A 84 -19.23 -16.76 2.35
N ARG A 85 -18.37 -16.33 1.42
CA ARG A 85 -17.35 -15.31 1.70
C ARG A 85 -17.98 -13.94 1.91
N ASN A 86 -17.29 -13.05 2.62
CA ASN A 86 -17.65 -11.64 2.62
C ASN A 86 -17.13 -10.95 1.36
N TYR A 87 -17.94 -10.05 0.81
CA TYR A 87 -17.57 -9.08 -0.21
C TYR A 87 -17.24 -7.76 0.48
N TYR A 88 -16.08 -7.18 0.15
CA TYR A 88 -15.53 -6.00 0.79
C TYR A 88 -15.52 -4.78 -0.12
N GLU A 89 -15.67 -3.59 0.45
CA GLU A 89 -15.65 -2.29 -0.24
C GLU A 89 -14.86 -1.23 0.55
N ASP A 90 -14.63 -0.08 -0.10
CA ASP A 90 -13.96 1.12 0.41
C ASP A 90 -12.45 0.89 0.59
N TYR A 91 -11.76 0.75 -0.54
CA TYR A 91 -10.31 0.54 -0.61
C TYR A 91 -9.59 1.85 -0.87
N SER A 92 -8.96 2.39 0.19
CA SER A 92 -8.04 3.53 0.12
C SER A 92 -6.70 3.09 -0.44
N MET A 93 -6.68 2.68 -1.72
CA MET A 93 -5.64 1.80 -2.23
C MET A 93 -4.33 2.52 -2.55
N TRP A 94 -4.30 3.86 -2.64
CA TRP A 94 -3.04 4.60 -2.73
C TRP A 94 -2.28 4.62 -1.39
N ASP A 95 -2.99 4.38 -0.30
CA ASP A 95 -2.42 4.40 1.05
C ASP A 95 -2.15 2.98 1.52
N THR A 96 -3.22 2.18 1.52
CA THR A 96 -3.30 0.93 2.28
C THR A 96 -2.48 -0.21 1.69
N TYR A 97 -2.02 -0.15 0.43
CA TYR A 97 -1.11 -1.17 -0.10
C TYR A 97 0.27 -1.14 0.58
N ARG A 98 0.65 0.02 1.13
CA ARG A 98 1.99 0.29 1.66
C ARG A 98 2.23 -0.47 2.96
N ALA A 99 1.26 -0.46 3.88
CA ALA A 99 1.37 -1.17 5.16
C ALA A 99 0.09 -1.91 5.57
N LEU A 100 -1.10 -1.35 5.38
CA LEU A 100 -2.32 -2.00 5.89
C LEU A 100 -2.57 -3.38 5.27
N HIS A 101 -2.60 -3.52 3.95
CA HIS A 101 -2.79 -4.81 3.28
C HIS A 101 -1.66 -5.81 3.61
N PRO A 102 -0.37 -5.42 3.60
CA PRO A 102 0.70 -6.27 4.12
C PRO A 102 0.49 -6.74 5.57
N LEU A 103 -0.09 -5.91 6.45
CA LEU A 103 -0.42 -6.29 7.82
C LEU A 103 -1.55 -7.31 7.86
N VAL A 104 -2.62 -7.10 7.09
CA VAL A 104 -3.75 -8.03 6.97
C VAL A 104 -3.28 -9.39 6.43
N ASN A 105 -2.33 -9.41 5.50
CA ASN A 105 -1.74 -10.65 4.96
C ASN A 105 -1.06 -11.49 6.06
N ILE A 106 -0.46 -10.86 7.08
CA ILE A 106 0.16 -11.56 8.22
C ILE A 106 -0.90 -11.99 9.24
N LEU A 107 -1.78 -11.08 9.64
CA LEU A 107 -2.67 -11.29 10.78
C LEU A 107 -3.89 -12.15 10.43
N THR A 108 -4.43 -11.99 9.22
CA THR A 108 -5.70 -12.60 8.80
C THR A 108 -5.68 -12.99 7.31
N PRO A 109 -4.81 -13.94 6.89
CA PRO A 109 -4.66 -14.31 5.48
C PRO A 109 -5.95 -14.78 4.80
N LYS A 110 -6.85 -15.47 5.50
CA LYS A 110 -8.17 -15.81 4.93
C LYS A 110 -8.96 -14.56 4.55
N LYS A 111 -9.07 -13.61 5.49
CA LYS A 111 -9.75 -12.33 5.27
C LYS A 111 -9.10 -11.53 4.15
N ALA A 112 -7.76 -11.51 4.10
CA ALA A 112 -7.03 -10.87 3.01
C ALA A 112 -7.41 -11.45 1.64
N GLY A 113 -7.50 -12.79 1.52
CA GLY A 113 -7.94 -13.40 0.27
C GLY A 113 -9.38 -13.06 -0.12
N ASP A 114 -10.30 -12.96 0.84
CA ASP A 114 -11.68 -12.53 0.55
C ASP A 114 -11.73 -11.05 0.08
N MET A 115 -10.89 -10.18 0.64
CA MET A 115 -10.71 -8.81 0.15
C MET A 115 -10.15 -8.81 -1.28
N MET A 116 -9.13 -9.63 -1.56
CA MET A 116 -8.55 -9.75 -2.90
C MET A 116 -9.57 -10.25 -3.92
N GLN A 117 -10.35 -11.29 -3.56
CA GLN A 117 -11.43 -11.77 -4.41
C GLN A 117 -12.48 -10.68 -4.65
N SER A 118 -12.73 -9.79 -3.68
CA SER A 118 -13.64 -8.66 -3.88
C SER A 118 -13.11 -7.63 -4.89
N LEU A 119 -11.79 -7.48 -5.06
CA LEU A 119 -11.20 -6.68 -6.14
C LEU A 119 -11.32 -7.38 -7.50
N VAL A 120 -11.15 -8.70 -7.53
CA VAL A 120 -11.37 -9.52 -8.74
C VAL A 120 -12.82 -9.42 -9.21
N ASP A 121 -13.77 -9.57 -8.29
CA ASP A 121 -15.20 -9.39 -8.56
C ASP A 121 -15.51 -8.00 -9.15
N LYS A 122 -14.87 -6.93 -8.63
CA LYS A 122 -15.02 -5.57 -9.18
C LYS A 122 -14.51 -5.47 -10.61
N TYR A 123 -13.39 -6.13 -10.92
CA TYR A 123 -12.91 -6.21 -12.30
C TYR A 123 -13.90 -6.92 -13.21
N GLU A 124 -14.46 -8.06 -12.80
CA GLU A 124 -15.45 -8.78 -13.60
C GLU A 124 -16.74 -7.98 -13.84
N GLN A 125 -17.15 -7.20 -12.83
CA GLN A 125 -18.39 -6.42 -12.87
C GLN A 125 -18.23 -5.11 -13.63
N GLY A 126 -17.11 -4.43 -13.44
CA GLY A 126 -16.84 -3.10 -14.00
C GLY A 126 -15.97 -3.12 -15.26
N GLY A 127 -15.35 -4.24 -15.61
CA GLY A 127 -14.48 -4.40 -16.78
C GLY A 127 -13.05 -3.83 -16.64
N TRP A 128 -12.74 -3.13 -15.55
CA TRP A 128 -11.41 -2.60 -15.22
C TRP A 128 -11.10 -2.85 -13.76
N LEU A 129 -9.83 -3.15 -13.45
CA LEU A 129 -9.42 -3.23 -12.06
C LEU A 129 -9.42 -1.80 -11.50
N PRO A 130 -10.19 -1.51 -10.43
CA PRO A 130 -10.32 -0.13 -9.95
C PRO A 130 -9.01 0.38 -9.36
N ILE A 131 -8.83 1.70 -9.35
CA ILE A 131 -7.67 2.35 -8.74
C ILE A 131 -7.92 2.57 -7.24
N PHE A 132 -8.99 3.27 -6.89
CA PHE A 132 -9.39 3.57 -5.50
C PHE A 132 -10.92 3.43 -5.39
N PRO A 133 -11.44 2.18 -5.35
CA PRO A 133 -12.88 1.97 -5.30
C PRO A 133 -13.45 2.40 -3.94
N CYS A 134 -14.44 3.28 -3.98
CA CYS A 134 -15.18 3.76 -2.82
C CYS A 134 -16.65 3.97 -3.21
N TRP A 135 -17.55 3.79 -2.24
CA TRP A 135 -19.00 3.91 -2.46
C TRP A 135 -19.51 3.06 -3.64
N ASN A 136 -18.98 1.84 -3.77
CA ASN A 136 -19.32 0.89 -4.83
C ASN A 136 -19.15 1.46 -6.26
N SER A 137 -18.18 2.36 -6.44
CA SER A 137 -17.94 3.07 -7.70
C SER A 137 -16.45 3.14 -8.04
N TYR A 138 -16.13 3.34 -9.31
CA TYR A 138 -14.83 3.89 -9.68
C TYR A 138 -14.69 5.30 -9.12
N THR A 139 -13.46 5.69 -8.80
CA THR A 139 -13.12 7.08 -8.46
C THR A 139 -11.87 7.50 -9.23
N ALA A 140 -11.66 8.81 -9.35
CA ALA A 140 -10.46 9.38 -9.97
C ALA A 140 -9.34 9.70 -8.96
N ALA A 141 -9.53 9.29 -7.70
CA ALA A 141 -8.53 9.34 -6.64
C ALA A 141 -7.77 8.01 -6.60
N MET A 142 -6.58 7.91 -6.01
CA MET A 142 -5.52 8.91 -6.17
C MET A 142 -4.76 8.58 -7.47
N ILE A 143 -3.45 8.34 -7.40
CA ILE A 143 -2.64 7.93 -8.56
C ILE A 143 -2.26 6.44 -8.49
N GLY A 144 -1.45 5.96 -9.43
CA GLY A 144 -1.08 4.55 -9.52
C GLY A 144 -2.21 3.63 -9.96
N ASP A 145 -1.98 2.33 -9.92
CA ASP A 145 -3.01 1.29 -10.01
C ASP A 145 -2.76 0.17 -8.99
N HIS A 146 -2.58 0.60 -7.74
CA HIS A 146 -2.10 -0.18 -6.61
C HIS A 146 -2.97 -1.35 -6.15
N CYS A 147 -4.15 -1.57 -6.74
CA CYS A 147 -4.81 -2.87 -6.63
C CYS A 147 -3.91 -3.98 -7.17
N ILE A 148 -3.06 -3.70 -8.18
CA ILE A 148 -2.00 -4.61 -8.64
C ILE A 148 -1.07 -4.97 -7.48
N SER A 149 -0.64 -3.98 -6.69
CA SER A 149 0.23 -4.19 -5.55
C SER A 149 -0.42 -5.06 -4.45
N ALA A 150 -1.66 -4.75 -4.05
CA ALA A 150 -2.33 -5.52 -3.00
C ALA A 150 -2.56 -6.99 -3.41
N LEU A 151 -3.08 -7.21 -4.62
CA LEU A 151 -3.30 -8.55 -5.18
C LEU A 151 -1.97 -9.32 -5.34
N GLY A 152 -0.95 -8.64 -5.88
CA GLY A 152 0.37 -9.22 -6.09
C GLY A 152 1.07 -9.59 -4.78
N ASP A 153 1.04 -8.71 -3.77
CA ASP A 153 1.61 -8.97 -2.45
C ASP A 153 0.96 -10.18 -1.78
N ALA A 154 -0.37 -10.26 -1.82
CA ALA A 154 -1.12 -11.39 -1.30
C ALA A 154 -0.72 -12.70 -2.00
N TYR A 155 -0.67 -12.71 -3.33
CA TYR A 155 -0.30 -13.89 -4.11
C TYR A 155 1.14 -14.32 -3.86
N ILE A 156 2.09 -13.39 -3.86
CA ILE A 156 3.52 -13.67 -3.64
C ILE A 156 3.75 -14.25 -2.24
N LYS A 157 2.96 -13.84 -1.24
CA LYS A 157 3.03 -14.32 0.15
C LYS A 157 2.19 -15.55 0.46
N GLY A 158 1.61 -16.20 -0.55
CA GLY A 158 0.96 -17.50 -0.37
C GLY A 158 -0.55 -17.47 -0.11
N ILE A 159 -1.21 -16.31 -0.23
CA ILE A 159 -2.67 -16.22 -0.16
C ILE A 159 -3.24 -16.72 -1.50
N ARG A 160 -4.17 -17.67 -1.44
CA ARG A 160 -4.65 -18.43 -2.61
C ARG A 160 -6.17 -18.49 -2.75
N ASN A 161 -6.93 -18.02 -1.76
CA ASN A 161 -8.40 -18.04 -1.81
C ASN A 161 -8.99 -16.89 -2.64
N PHE A 162 -8.39 -16.59 -3.80
CA PHE A 162 -8.93 -15.70 -4.81
C PHE A 162 -8.46 -16.12 -6.21
N ASP A 163 -9.23 -15.79 -7.25
CA ASP A 163 -8.90 -16.13 -8.63
C ASP A 163 -7.76 -15.23 -9.16
N ILE A 164 -6.53 -15.70 -8.96
CA ILE A 164 -5.32 -15.01 -9.44
C ILE A 164 -5.27 -14.89 -10.96
N ASN A 165 -5.88 -15.84 -11.70
CA ASN A 165 -5.88 -15.75 -13.15
C ASN A 165 -6.77 -14.59 -13.59
N LYS A 166 -8.00 -14.51 -13.08
CA LYS A 166 -8.87 -13.37 -13.36
C LYS A 166 -8.29 -12.05 -12.87
N ALA A 167 -7.63 -12.05 -11.71
CA ALA A 167 -6.89 -10.90 -11.22
C ALA A 167 -5.83 -10.43 -12.24
N CYS A 168 -4.99 -11.35 -12.72
CA CYS A 168 -3.91 -11.08 -13.67
C CYS A 168 -4.45 -10.53 -15.01
N GLU A 169 -5.59 -11.00 -15.51
CA GLU A 169 -6.26 -10.39 -16.67
C GLU A 169 -6.55 -8.90 -16.44
N GLY A 170 -7.09 -8.55 -15.27
CA GLY A 170 -7.38 -7.16 -14.90
C GLY A 170 -6.12 -6.31 -14.74
N MET A 171 -5.06 -6.86 -14.14
CA MET A 171 -3.76 -6.18 -14.01
C MET A 171 -3.16 -5.87 -15.39
N LEU A 172 -3.14 -6.86 -16.29
CA LEU A 172 -2.65 -6.70 -17.66
C LEU A 172 -3.49 -5.68 -18.45
N ARG A 173 -4.80 -5.67 -18.23
CA ARG A 173 -5.67 -4.67 -18.85
C ARG A 173 -5.29 -3.26 -18.42
N ASN A 174 -5.15 -3.00 -17.12
CA ASN A 174 -4.72 -1.68 -16.63
C ASN A 174 -3.32 -1.29 -17.14
N ALA A 175 -2.39 -2.25 -17.19
CA ALA A 175 -1.00 -1.98 -17.57
C ALA A 175 -0.79 -1.75 -19.08
N PHE A 176 -1.67 -2.26 -19.95
CA PHE A 176 -1.45 -2.27 -21.41
C PHE A 176 -2.59 -1.70 -22.25
N ARG A 177 -3.75 -1.40 -21.66
CA ARG A 177 -4.92 -0.90 -22.39
C ARG A 177 -5.40 0.42 -21.79
N THR A 178 -5.91 1.28 -22.66
CA THR A 178 -6.64 2.51 -22.30
C THR A 178 -8.14 2.27 -22.53
N PRO A 179 -9.06 2.87 -21.76
CA PRO A 179 -10.49 2.82 -22.04
C PRO A 179 -10.84 3.20 -23.47
N ALA A 180 -11.88 2.57 -24.02
CA ALA A 180 -12.26 2.76 -25.41
C ALA A 180 -13.00 4.09 -25.62
N THR A 181 -13.64 4.60 -24.58
CA THR A 181 -14.39 5.85 -24.62
C THR A 181 -13.84 6.87 -23.62
N TYR A 182 -14.03 8.15 -23.93
CA TYR A 182 -13.67 9.23 -23.03
C TYR A 182 -14.46 9.19 -21.72
N GLU A 183 -15.73 8.78 -21.74
CA GLU A 183 -16.54 8.69 -20.52
C GLU A 183 -16.05 7.61 -19.55
N GLU A 184 -15.66 6.43 -20.06
CA GLU A 184 -15.02 5.40 -19.22
C GLU A 184 -13.72 5.93 -18.60
N TYR A 185 -12.88 6.57 -19.43
CA TYR A 185 -11.64 7.18 -18.94
C TYR A 185 -11.96 8.21 -17.86
N LYS A 186 -12.81 9.19 -18.13
CA LYS A 186 -13.22 10.23 -17.19
C LYS A 186 -13.75 9.64 -15.87
N ASN A 187 -14.48 8.52 -15.92
CA ASN A 187 -15.03 7.83 -14.76
C ASN A 187 -13.99 7.09 -13.89
N GLY A 188 -12.68 7.18 -14.15
CA GLY A 188 -11.65 6.57 -13.30
C GLY A 188 -11.20 5.18 -13.73
N MET A 189 -11.54 4.76 -14.95
CA MET A 189 -11.17 3.44 -15.47
C MET A 189 -9.79 3.49 -16.14
N GLY A 190 -8.96 2.48 -15.87
CA GLY A 190 -7.62 2.34 -16.45
C GLY A 190 -6.60 3.37 -15.98
N ARG A 191 -5.33 3.15 -16.34
CA ARG A 191 -4.25 4.08 -15.98
C ARG A 191 -4.43 5.44 -16.66
N ARG A 192 -4.15 6.49 -15.89
CA ARG A 192 -4.09 7.86 -16.41
C ARG A 192 -2.83 8.05 -17.24
N ALA A 193 -2.95 8.73 -18.38
CA ALA A 193 -1.82 9.02 -19.28
C ALA A 193 -1.00 7.78 -19.71
N LEU A 194 -1.62 6.59 -19.80
CA LEU A 194 -0.91 5.36 -20.17
C LEU A 194 -0.23 5.48 -21.54
N ASN A 195 -0.91 6.10 -22.52
CA ASN A 195 -0.34 6.28 -23.85
C ASN A 195 0.95 7.10 -23.82
N SER A 196 1.00 8.16 -23.02
CA SER A 196 2.20 8.98 -22.83
C SER A 196 3.29 8.20 -22.10
N TYR A 197 2.94 7.51 -21.01
CA TYR A 197 3.86 6.64 -20.26
C TYR A 197 4.53 5.58 -21.15
N LEU A 198 3.75 4.88 -21.98
CA LEU A 198 4.27 3.87 -22.91
C LEU A 198 5.11 4.47 -24.05
N LYS A 199 4.73 5.65 -24.55
CA LYS A 199 5.44 6.30 -25.66
C LYS A 199 6.80 6.86 -25.25
N TYR A 200 6.87 7.55 -24.11
CA TYR A 200 8.07 8.27 -23.70
C TYR A 200 8.89 7.54 -22.62
N GLY A 201 8.31 6.52 -22.00
CA GLY A 201 8.88 5.89 -20.80
C GLY A 201 8.75 6.75 -19.54
N TYR A 202 7.89 7.77 -19.58
CA TYR A 202 7.49 8.65 -18.48
C TYR A 202 6.26 9.45 -18.96
N ILE A 203 5.56 10.11 -18.05
CA ILE A 203 4.51 11.05 -18.42
C ILE A 203 5.15 12.44 -18.55
N PRO A 204 5.13 13.08 -19.73
CA PRO A 204 5.73 14.37 -19.94
C PRO A 204 4.85 15.50 -19.38
N LEU A 205 5.43 16.65 -19.06
CA LEU A 205 4.72 17.80 -18.45
C LEU A 205 3.55 18.33 -19.29
N GLU A 206 3.58 18.11 -20.60
CA GLU A 206 2.53 18.46 -21.56
C GLU A 206 1.24 17.64 -21.34
N ASP A 207 1.32 16.46 -20.72
CA ASP A 207 0.16 15.63 -20.38
C ASP A 207 -0.28 15.93 -18.94
N SER A 208 -1.19 16.90 -18.79
CA SER A 208 -1.65 17.38 -17.48
C SER A 208 -2.68 16.48 -16.79
N VAL A 209 -3.21 15.47 -17.48
CA VAL A 209 -4.25 14.55 -16.97
C VAL A 209 -5.43 15.29 -16.31
N PRO A 210 -6.23 16.08 -17.07
CA PRO A 210 -7.28 16.92 -16.49
C PRO A 210 -8.43 16.13 -15.83
N GLU A 211 -8.57 14.82 -16.13
CA GLU A 211 -9.60 13.94 -15.59
C GLU A 211 -9.24 13.32 -14.22
N ALA A 212 -8.02 13.54 -13.75
CA ALA A 212 -7.61 13.08 -12.43
C ALA A 212 -8.14 13.98 -11.31
N PHE A 213 -8.29 13.43 -10.09
CA PHE A 213 -8.63 14.22 -8.92
C PHE A 213 -7.61 15.35 -8.69
N HIS A 214 -6.32 15.03 -8.79
CA HIS A 214 -5.23 15.98 -8.85
C HIS A 214 -4.60 16.00 -10.24
N THR A 215 -4.46 17.20 -10.79
CA THR A 215 -3.93 17.42 -12.14
C THR A 215 -2.44 17.74 -12.12
N CYS A 216 -1.77 17.37 -13.21
CA CYS A 216 -0.35 17.60 -13.44
C CYS A 216 0.59 16.82 -12.52
N GLU A 217 0.28 15.59 -12.08
CA GLU A 217 1.13 14.78 -11.17
C GLU A 217 2.02 13.77 -11.91
N GLN A 218 2.65 14.21 -13.01
CA GLN A 218 3.25 13.29 -13.99
C GLN A 218 4.43 12.47 -13.45
N VAL A 219 5.25 13.07 -12.57
CA VAL A 219 6.44 12.43 -12.03
C VAL A 219 6.04 11.38 -10.99
N SER A 220 5.14 11.71 -10.06
CA SER A 220 4.62 10.75 -9.09
C SER A 220 3.94 9.55 -9.76
N ARG A 221 3.12 9.79 -10.79
CA ARG A 221 2.52 8.71 -11.61
C ARG A 221 3.57 7.84 -12.29
N THR A 222 4.62 8.44 -12.84
CA THR A 222 5.70 7.68 -13.50
C THR A 222 6.44 6.77 -12.51
N LEU A 223 6.77 7.28 -11.31
CA LEU A 223 7.43 6.53 -10.25
C LEU A 223 6.56 5.35 -9.78
N GLU A 224 5.28 5.60 -9.55
CA GLU A 224 4.34 4.60 -9.04
C GLU A 224 3.94 3.56 -10.09
N TYR A 225 3.74 3.94 -11.35
CA TYR A 225 3.52 2.97 -12.43
C TYR A 225 4.72 2.07 -12.69
N ALA A 226 5.95 2.57 -12.52
CA ALA A 226 7.13 1.72 -12.61
C ALA A 226 7.15 0.66 -11.50
N TYR A 227 6.70 1.01 -10.30
CA TYR A 227 6.53 0.05 -9.21
C TYR A 227 5.39 -0.94 -9.48
N ASP A 228 4.22 -0.48 -9.93
CA ASP A 228 3.09 -1.36 -10.24
C ASP A 228 3.44 -2.34 -11.38
N ASP A 229 4.21 -1.90 -12.37
CA ASP A 229 4.77 -2.75 -13.44
C ASP A 229 5.72 -3.83 -12.89
N PHE A 230 6.57 -3.47 -11.93
CA PHE A 230 7.43 -4.44 -11.24
C PHE A 230 6.59 -5.51 -10.54
N VAL A 231 5.57 -5.13 -9.77
CA VAL A 231 4.74 -6.11 -9.03
C VAL A 231 4.04 -7.05 -10.00
N LEU A 232 3.48 -6.53 -11.11
CA LEU A 232 2.87 -7.38 -12.13
C LEU A 232 3.88 -8.35 -12.76
N ALA A 233 5.11 -7.91 -13.01
CA ALA A 233 6.17 -8.81 -13.48
C ALA A 233 6.45 -9.94 -12.47
N GLN A 234 6.51 -9.63 -11.16
CA GLN A 234 6.72 -10.64 -10.12
C GLN A 234 5.55 -11.64 -10.04
N VAL A 235 4.30 -11.18 -10.22
CA VAL A 235 3.13 -12.05 -10.30
C VAL A 235 3.24 -13.01 -11.50
N LEU A 236 3.57 -12.49 -12.69
CA LEU A 236 3.73 -13.32 -13.89
C LEU A 236 4.83 -14.39 -13.71
N GLN A 237 5.98 -14.00 -13.17
CA GLN A 237 7.07 -14.93 -12.88
C GLN A 237 6.65 -16.00 -11.85
N LYS A 238 5.88 -15.61 -10.83
CA LYS A 238 5.39 -16.55 -9.82
C LYS A 238 4.38 -17.54 -10.41
N LEU A 239 3.46 -17.08 -11.27
CA LEU A 239 2.50 -17.93 -11.97
C LEU A 239 3.19 -18.95 -12.88
N GLU A 240 4.24 -18.55 -13.59
CA GLU A 240 5.03 -19.44 -14.46
C GLU A 240 5.76 -20.55 -13.70
N THR A 241 6.06 -20.33 -12.41
CA THR A 241 6.79 -21.28 -11.56
C THR A 241 5.89 -22.02 -10.57
N SER A 242 4.56 -21.85 -10.66
CA SER A 242 3.59 -22.43 -9.74
C SER A 242 2.63 -23.40 -10.43
N ASP A 243 1.93 -24.20 -9.63
CA ASP A 243 0.83 -25.04 -10.10
C ASP A 243 -0.41 -24.22 -10.53
N ASP A 244 -0.47 -22.93 -10.16
CA ASP A 244 -1.51 -21.97 -10.59
C ASP A 244 -1.23 -21.49 -12.03
N TYR A 245 -1.10 -22.43 -12.98
CA TYR A 245 -0.74 -22.12 -14.35
C TYR A 245 -1.77 -21.18 -15.00
N PHE A 246 -1.31 -19.99 -15.43
CA PHE A 246 -2.10 -19.08 -16.25
C PHE A 246 -1.90 -19.42 -17.74
N PRO A 247 -2.91 -19.94 -18.45
CA PRO A 247 -2.77 -20.40 -19.83
C PRO A 247 -2.95 -19.23 -20.81
N ASP A 248 -1.92 -18.43 -21.04
CA ASP A 248 -1.97 -17.38 -22.08
C ASP A 248 -0.74 -17.43 -23.01
N PRO A 249 -0.92 -17.79 -24.29
CA PRO A 249 0.15 -17.80 -25.28
C PRO A 249 0.71 -16.39 -25.60
N GLN A 250 0.03 -15.31 -25.18
CA GLN A 250 0.50 -13.93 -25.33
C GLN A 250 1.46 -13.47 -24.21
N LYS A 251 1.78 -14.34 -23.23
CA LYS A 251 2.73 -14.01 -22.14
C LYS A 251 4.16 -13.79 -22.57
N THR A 252 4.57 -14.35 -23.71
CA THR A 252 5.98 -14.37 -24.11
C THR A 252 6.52 -12.93 -24.15
N GLY A 253 7.49 -12.64 -23.28
CA GLY A 253 8.12 -11.32 -23.17
C GLY A 253 7.35 -10.28 -22.32
N LEU A 254 6.20 -10.60 -21.72
CA LEU A 254 5.49 -9.65 -20.83
C LEU A 254 6.30 -9.36 -19.57
N TYR A 255 6.91 -10.38 -18.95
CA TYR A 255 7.81 -10.21 -17.82
C TYR A 255 8.94 -9.23 -18.17
N ASP A 256 9.65 -9.46 -19.27
CA ASP A 256 10.76 -8.61 -19.69
C ASP A 256 10.30 -7.18 -20.01
N THR A 257 9.15 -7.04 -20.68
CA THR A 257 8.55 -5.74 -21.01
C THR A 257 8.24 -4.95 -19.74
N LEU A 258 7.60 -5.60 -18.75
CA LEU A 258 7.27 -4.98 -17.48
C LEU A 258 8.50 -4.67 -16.64
N MET A 259 9.53 -5.53 -16.66
CA MET A 259 10.80 -5.26 -15.99
C MET A 259 11.59 -4.11 -16.64
N ILE A 260 11.47 -3.92 -17.95
CA ILE A 260 11.99 -2.72 -18.64
C ILE A 260 11.22 -1.48 -18.16
N ARG A 261 9.88 -1.53 -18.16
CA ARG A 261 9.03 -0.43 -17.68
C ARG A 261 9.22 -0.14 -16.19
N ALA A 262 9.54 -1.15 -15.38
CA ALA A 262 9.88 -0.98 -13.99
C ALA A 262 11.13 -0.11 -13.79
N ARG A 263 11.96 0.12 -14.82
CA ARG A 263 13.10 1.06 -14.78
C ARG A 263 12.74 2.47 -15.25
N TYR A 264 11.49 2.73 -15.66
CA TYR A 264 11.06 4.05 -16.14
C TYR A 264 11.11 5.14 -15.06
N TYR A 265 11.16 4.78 -13.78
CA TYR A 265 11.44 5.74 -12.71
C TYR A 265 12.71 6.56 -12.98
N ARG A 266 13.73 5.96 -13.63
CA ARG A 266 15.00 6.62 -13.98
C ARG A 266 14.81 7.80 -14.93
N ASN A 267 13.73 7.79 -15.73
CA ASN A 267 13.47 8.84 -16.71
C ASN A 267 12.99 10.16 -16.10
N VAL A 268 12.59 10.16 -14.83
CA VAL A 268 12.12 11.35 -14.11
C VAL A 268 13.02 11.74 -12.95
N ILE A 269 14.17 11.09 -12.78
CA ILE A 269 15.23 11.54 -11.86
C ILE A 269 16.24 12.36 -12.65
N ASN A 270 16.33 13.65 -12.39
CA ASN A 270 17.30 14.50 -13.09
C ASN A 270 18.72 14.14 -12.62
N PRO A 271 19.62 13.68 -13.50
CA PRO A 271 20.95 13.24 -13.12
C PRO A 271 21.85 14.38 -12.59
N SER A 272 21.54 15.64 -12.92
CA SER A 272 22.28 16.80 -12.41
C SER A 272 21.97 17.10 -10.94
N THR A 273 20.73 16.88 -10.49
CA THR A 273 20.28 17.20 -9.14
C THR A 273 20.17 15.96 -8.25
N GLY A 274 19.94 14.78 -8.86
CA GLY A 274 19.59 13.54 -8.18
C GLY A 274 18.21 13.56 -7.53
N TYR A 275 17.32 14.46 -7.95
CA TYR A 275 15.93 14.55 -7.48
C TYR A 275 14.95 14.30 -8.63
N ALA A 276 13.74 13.86 -8.26
CA ALA A 276 12.62 13.73 -9.16
C ALA A 276 12.26 15.10 -9.75
N GLN A 277 12.07 15.18 -11.06
CA GLN A 277 11.85 16.47 -11.74
C GLN A 277 10.99 16.29 -12.97
N GLY A 278 10.09 17.25 -13.20
CA GLY A 278 9.29 17.32 -14.41
C GLY A 278 10.14 17.29 -15.67
N ARG A 279 9.70 16.51 -16.65
CA ARG A 279 10.40 16.31 -17.93
C ARG A 279 9.43 16.54 -19.08
N TYR A 280 9.87 17.30 -20.08
CA TYR A 280 9.08 17.62 -21.27
C TYR A 280 9.15 16.50 -22.30
N ALA A 281 8.21 16.49 -23.25
CA ALA A 281 8.15 15.48 -24.31
C ALA A 281 9.39 15.47 -25.22
N ASP A 282 10.12 16.60 -25.32
CA ASP A 282 11.39 16.70 -26.04
C ASP A 282 12.58 16.07 -25.28
N GLY A 283 12.34 15.59 -24.06
CA GLY A 283 13.33 14.93 -23.20
C GLY A 283 14.08 15.87 -22.27
N SER A 284 13.92 17.18 -22.38
CA SER A 284 14.52 18.17 -21.48
C SER A 284 13.85 18.16 -20.10
N PHE A 285 14.63 18.40 -19.05
CA PHE A 285 14.09 18.61 -17.71
C PHE A 285 13.66 20.06 -17.53
N LEU A 286 12.63 20.30 -16.72
CA LEU A 286 12.20 21.64 -16.31
C LEU A 286 13.38 22.46 -15.79
N THR A 287 13.73 23.56 -16.48
CA THR A 287 14.95 24.35 -16.22
C THR A 287 14.81 25.36 -15.08
N ASP A 288 13.62 25.94 -14.94
CA ASP A 288 13.33 26.83 -13.81
C ASP A 288 13.32 25.96 -12.56
N ALA A 289 14.22 26.27 -11.63
CA ALA A 289 14.50 25.47 -10.45
C ALA A 289 13.23 25.20 -9.65
N GLY A 290 12.51 24.14 -10.01
CA GLY A 290 11.57 23.45 -9.16
C GLY A 290 12.40 23.01 -7.97
N ASN A 291 12.39 23.84 -6.93
CA ASN A 291 13.17 23.60 -5.73
C ASN A 291 12.81 22.19 -5.28
N ALA A 292 13.82 21.32 -5.13
CA ALA A 292 13.63 19.96 -4.65
C ALA A 292 12.88 19.90 -3.31
N PHE A 293 12.82 21.04 -2.62
CA PHE A 293 12.27 21.23 -1.29
C PHE A 293 10.97 22.06 -1.26
N SER A 294 10.39 22.41 -2.40
CA SER A 294 9.10 23.12 -2.47
C SER A 294 8.03 22.26 -3.12
N PHE A 295 6.80 22.42 -2.66
CA PHE A 295 5.65 21.75 -3.26
C PHE A 295 5.53 22.14 -4.73
N THR A 296 5.28 21.15 -5.57
CA THR A 296 5.20 21.33 -7.02
C THR A 296 4.12 20.43 -7.59
N ARG A 297 3.51 20.84 -8.70
CA ARG A 297 2.34 20.14 -9.25
C ARG A 297 2.69 18.76 -9.81
N PHE A 298 3.88 18.60 -10.39
CA PHE A 298 4.36 17.30 -10.93
C PHE A 298 4.59 16.23 -9.86
N ILE A 299 4.51 16.59 -8.58
CA ILE A 299 4.56 15.68 -7.44
C ILE A 299 3.19 15.66 -6.75
N THR A 300 2.65 14.46 -6.54
CA THR A 300 1.44 14.24 -5.75
C THR A 300 1.65 14.65 -4.31
N GLU A 301 0.87 15.63 -3.86
CA GLU A 301 0.82 16.11 -2.46
C GLU A 301 2.19 16.32 -1.80
N GLY A 302 3.16 16.88 -2.51
CA GLY A 302 4.49 17.02 -1.93
C GLY A 302 5.51 17.78 -2.76
N ALA A 303 6.75 17.66 -2.30
CA ALA A 303 7.94 18.18 -2.96
C ALA A 303 8.77 17.02 -3.52
N PRO A 304 9.68 17.27 -4.49
CA PRO A 304 10.58 16.24 -5.00
C PRO A 304 11.35 15.50 -3.91
N CYS A 305 11.77 16.16 -2.83
CA CYS A 305 12.48 15.53 -1.72
C CYS A 305 11.63 14.48 -0.98
N HIS A 306 10.30 14.57 -1.02
CA HIS A 306 9.42 13.54 -0.46
C HIS A 306 9.30 12.33 -1.39
N TYR A 307 9.17 12.58 -2.71
CA TYR A 307 8.77 11.55 -3.67
C TYR A 307 9.92 10.83 -4.39
N THR A 308 11.11 11.45 -4.47
CA THR A 308 12.27 10.89 -5.19
C THR A 308 12.64 9.48 -4.73
N TRP A 309 12.33 9.15 -3.47
CA TRP A 309 12.59 7.86 -2.85
C TRP A 309 11.69 6.72 -3.35
N TYR A 310 10.68 7.02 -4.17
CA TYR A 310 9.67 6.06 -4.59
C TYR A 310 10.10 5.17 -5.77
N ALA A 311 11.12 4.35 -5.52
CA ALA A 311 11.51 3.21 -6.37
C ALA A 311 11.84 1.99 -5.49
N PRO A 312 10.89 1.51 -4.66
CA PRO A 312 11.16 0.49 -3.64
C PRO A 312 11.65 -0.84 -4.22
N HIS A 313 11.33 -1.11 -5.49
CA HIS A 313 11.74 -2.29 -6.24
C HIS A 313 13.18 -2.24 -6.76
N ASP A 314 13.83 -1.06 -6.79
CA ASP A 314 15.20 -0.88 -7.30
C ASP A 314 15.94 0.25 -6.57
N ILE A 315 16.07 0.12 -5.23
CA ILE A 315 16.71 1.14 -4.39
C ILE A 315 18.17 1.38 -4.77
N TYR A 316 18.91 0.32 -5.15
CA TYR A 316 20.31 0.47 -5.58
C TYR A 316 20.40 1.23 -6.91
N GLY A 317 19.52 0.96 -7.86
CA GLY A 317 19.42 1.73 -9.10
C GLY A 317 19.06 3.19 -8.87
N LEU A 318 18.20 3.49 -7.89
CA LEU A 318 17.95 4.86 -7.46
C LEU A 318 19.22 5.52 -6.88
N MET A 319 20.03 4.81 -6.09
CA MET A 319 21.32 5.34 -5.61
C MET A 319 22.25 5.74 -6.76
N GLU A 320 22.30 4.93 -7.83
CA GLU A 320 23.06 5.25 -9.04
C GLU A 320 22.57 6.54 -9.68
N CYS A 321 21.24 6.69 -9.85
CA CYS A 321 20.63 7.90 -10.41
C CYS A 321 20.90 9.16 -9.57
N MET A 322 21.08 9.02 -8.25
CA MET A 322 21.46 10.13 -7.37
C MET A 322 22.96 10.48 -7.42
N GLY A 323 23.74 9.75 -8.20
CA GLY A 323 25.18 9.94 -8.36
C GLY A 323 26.02 9.21 -7.32
N GLY A 324 25.51 8.09 -6.79
CA GLY A 324 26.26 7.17 -5.92
C GLY A 324 25.80 7.16 -4.46
N LYS A 325 26.33 6.19 -3.72
CA LYS A 325 25.95 5.88 -2.33
C LYS A 325 26.14 7.07 -1.38
N GLU A 326 27.23 7.82 -1.52
CA GLU A 326 27.57 8.94 -0.63
C GLU A 326 26.55 10.09 -0.79
N LYS A 327 26.18 10.42 -2.05
CA LYS A 327 25.16 11.44 -2.34
C LYS A 327 23.78 10.98 -1.88
N TYR A 328 23.45 9.70 -2.08
CA TYR A 328 22.23 9.10 -1.58
C TYR A 328 22.11 9.23 -0.06
N ILE A 329 23.16 8.86 0.70
CA ILE A 329 23.20 8.98 2.16
C ILE A 329 23.05 10.44 2.59
N ALA A 330 23.78 11.37 1.97
CA ALA A 330 23.70 12.79 2.33
C ALA A 330 22.29 13.37 2.11
N LYS A 331 21.64 13.02 0.99
CA LYS A 331 20.24 13.40 0.74
C LYS A 331 19.30 12.76 1.74
N LEU A 332 19.51 11.49 2.09
CA LEU A 332 18.67 10.79 3.05
C LEU A 332 18.83 11.35 4.46
N ASP A 333 20.06 11.69 4.87
CA ASP A 333 20.34 12.43 6.11
C ASP A 333 19.60 13.78 6.12
N SER A 334 19.63 14.53 5.01
CA SER A 334 18.96 15.83 4.91
C SER A 334 17.44 15.76 5.13
N MET A 335 16.81 14.61 4.87
CA MET A 335 15.38 14.43 5.17
C MET A 335 15.09 14.65 6.66
N PHE A 336 15.99 14.20 7.53
CA PHE A 336 15.81 14.25 8.97
C PHE A 336 16.52 15.44 9.60
N SER A 337 17.77 15.73 9.21
CA SER A 337 18.55 16.83 9.79
C SER A 337 18.03 18.22 9.42
N GLU A 338 17.32 18.35 8.29
CA GLU A 338 16.73 19.61 7.83
C GLU A 338 15.20 19.60 7.93
N HIS A 339 14.62 18.68 8.71
CA HIS A 339 13.18 18.58 8.98
C HIS A 339 12.30 18.53 7.71
N ARG A 340 12.73 17.76 6.71
CA ARG A 340 12.01 17.60 5.42
C ARG A 340 11.14 16.34 5.38
N TYR A 341 11.39 15.38 6.27
CA TYR A 341 10.55 14.20 6.42
C TYR A 341 9.16 14.62 6.91
N TRP A 342 8.13 14.19 6.19
CA TRP A 342 6.75 14.48 6.56
C TRP A 342 5.97 13.18 6.76
N HIS A 343 5.72 12.83 8.02
CA HIS A 343 5.04 11.57 8.36
C HIS A 343 3.54 11.59 8.11
N GLY A 344 2.93 12.77 8.08
CA GLY A 344 1.47 12.90 7.89
C GLY A 344 0.98 12.60 6.47
N ASN A 345 1.85 12.09 5.58
CA ASN A 345 1.47 11.65 4.24
C ASN A 345 2.38 10.49 3.77
N GLU A 346 1.79 9.58 3.03
CA GLU A 346 2.25 8.26 2.63
C GLU A 346 3.56 8.18 1.84
N PRO A 347 3.90 9.14 0.95
CA PRO A 347 5.14 9.05 0.16
C PRO A 347 6.40 8.92 1.02
N CYS A 348 6.37 9.43 2.26
CA CYS A 348 7.51 9.38 3.17
C CYS A 348 7.59 8.10 4.02
N HIS A 349 6.56 7.26 4.08
CA HIS A 349 6.46 6.16 5.05
C HIS A 349 7.63 5.16 5.01
N GLN A 350 8.22 4.93 3.84
CA GLN A 350 9.35 4.01 3.70
C GLN A 350 10.74 4.63 3.95
N ILE A 351 10.87 5.96 3.93
CA ILE A 351 12.16 6.65 3.79
C ILE A 351 13.13 6.30 4.92
N ALA A 352 12.66 6.25 6.16
CA ALA A 352 13.51 5.91 7.32
C ALA A 352 14.17 4.53 7.20
N TYR A 353 13.50 3.57 6.55
CA TYR A 353 14.00 2.21 6.35
C TYR A 353 15.07 2.10 5.25
N LEU A 354 15.19 3.14 4.42
CA LEU A 354 16.11 3.12 3.29
C LEU A 354 17.59 3.22 3.70
N PHE A 355 17.88 3.69 4.91
CA PHE A 355 19.24 3.68 5.46
C PHE A 355 19.82 2.26 5.55
N ASN A 356 19.00 1.22 5.69
CA ASN A 356 19.45 -0.17 5.69
C ASN A 356 20.13 -0.55 4.36
N TYR A 357 19.52 -0.15 3.23
CA TYR A 357 20.08 -0.42 1.90
C TYR A 357 21.40 0.32 1.68
N ALA A 358 21.60 1.45 2.35
CA ALA A 358 22.85 2.19 2.32
C ALA A 358 23.91 1.68 3.34
N GLY A 359 23.62 0.60 4.07
CA GLY A 359 24.53 0.06 5.09
C GLY A 359 24.68 0.98 6.32
N GLN A 360 23.63 1.72 6.66
CA GLN A 360 23.57 2.62 7.81
C GLN A 360 22.40 2.25 8.77
N PRO A 361 22.23 0.97 9.17
CA PRO A 361 21.02 0.52 9.86
C PRO A 361 20.75 1.19 11.22
N TRP A 362 21.78 1.72 11.88
CA TRP A 362 21.60 2.50 13.10
C TRP A 362 20.84 3.81 12.84
N LYS A 363 20.93 4.39 11.64
CA LYS A 363 20.15 5.56 11.27
C LYS A 363 18.67 5.19 11.09
N THR A 364 18.36 4.05 10.44
CA THR A 364 16.98 3.52 10.41
C THR A 364 16.42 3.39 11.82
N GLN A 365 17.16 2.75 12.71
CA GLN A 365 16.73 2.52 14.10
C GLN A 365 16.47 3.84 14.83
N ARG A 366 17.33 4.85 14.66
CA ARG A 366 17.15 6.18 15.24
C ARG A 366 15.91 6.88 14.69
N GLU A 367 15.77 6.97 13.37
CA GLU A 367 14.69 7.76 12.75
C GLU A 367 13.32 7.11 12.94
N VAL A 368 13.21 5.77 12.81
CA VAL A 368 11.94 5.07 13.07
C VAL A 368 11.48 5.30 14.50
N ARG A 369 12.40 5.22 15.48
CA ARG A 369 12.08 5.49 16.89
C ARG A 369 11.68 6.95 17.12
N HIS A 370 12.38 7.89 16.49
CA HIS A 370 12.04 9.29 16.56
C HIS A 370 10.62 9.56 16.04
N ILE A 371 10.29 9.08 14.85
CA ILE A 371 8.95 9.21 14.24
C ILE A 371 7.87 8.64 15.16
N MET A 372 8.08 7.42 15.69
CA MET A 372 7.12 6.80 16.61
C MET A 372 6.88 7.62 17.89
N GLU A 373 7.90 8.35 18.35
CA GLU A 373 7.84 9.16 19.57
C GLU A 373 7.20 10.54 19.32
N THR A 374 7.40 11.14 18.15
CA THR A 374 6.94 12.51 17.85
C THR A 374 5.62 12.56 17.08
N GLU A 375 5.35 11.60 16.21
CA GLU A 375 4.20 11.63 15.28
C GLU A 375 3.00 10.81 15.76
N TYR A 376 3.16 10.08 16.87
CA TYR A 376 2.12 9.25 17.48
C TYR A 376 1.93 9.57 18.96
N LEU A 377 0.90 10.33 19.26
CA LEU A 377 0.51 10.73 20.62
C LEU A 377 -0.78 10.03 21.03
N ASN A 378 -0.91 9.76 22.33
CA ASN A 378 -2.10 9.16 22.92
C ASN A 378 -3.09 10.26 23.35
N ALA A 379 -3.54 11.05 22.38
CA ALA A 379 -4.45 12.17 22.59
C ALA A 379 -5.29 12.40 21.31
N PRO A 380 -6.45 13.09 21.41
CA PRO A 380 -7.16 13.58 20.23
C PRO A 380 -6.22 14.42 19.35
N GLY A 381 -6.20 14.17 18.04
CA GLY A 381 -5.24 14.80 17.12
C GLY A 381 -3.80 14.27 17.25
N GLY A 382 -3.61 13.11 17.89
CA GLY A 382 -2.29 12.52 18.11
C GLY A 382 -1.67 11.81 16.91
N LEU A 383 -2.21 11.96 15.70
CA LEU A 383 -1.59 11.53 14.44
C LEU A 383 -1.18 12.78 13.66
N SER A 384 -0.02 12.73 13.02
CA SER A 384 0.56 13.83 12.25
C SER A 384 -0.16 14.17 10.94
N GLY A 385 -1.18 13.39 10.57
CA GLY A 385 -1.95 13.52 9.34
C GLY A 385 -3.21 12.66 9.39
N ASN A 386 -3.83 12.46 8.23
CA ASN A 386 -4.95 11.54 8.07
C ASN A 386 -4.49 10.11 8.39
N ASP A 387 -5.37 9.28 8.96
CA ASP A 387 -5.03 7.88 9.23
C ASP A 387 -5.16 6.99 7.96
N ASP A 388 -5.81 7.53 6.93
CA ASP A 388 -6.06 6.94 5.61
C ASP A 388 -6.40 5.47 5.64
N ALA A 389 -7.62 5.21 6.13
CA ALA A 389 -8.19 3.87 6.30
C ALA A 389 -7.37 2.94 7.21
N GLY A 390 -6.48 3.47 8.03
CA GLY A 390 -5.62 2.71 8.94
C GLY A 390 -4.19 2.52 8.44
N GLN A 391 -3.79 3.19 7.35
CA GLN A 391 -2.43 3.12 6.81
C GLN A 391 -1.38 3.66 7.80
N MET A 392 -1.58 4.85 8.38
CA MET A 392 -0.71 5.42 9.41
C MET A 392 -0.64 4.51 10.64
N SER A 393 -1.78 3.98 11.06
CA SER A 393 -1.84 3.06 12.18
C SER A 393 -1.15 1.72 11.88
N ALA A 394 -1.24 1.19 10.66
CA ALA A 394 -0.52 0.00 10.23
C ALA A 394 1.00 0.24 10.18
N TRP A 395 1.45 1.42 9.78
CA TRP A 395 2.85 1.82 9.88
C TRP A 395 3.34 1.72 11.32
N TYR A 396 2.60 2.29 12.28
CA TYR A 396 2.96 2.22 13.70
C TYR A 396 3.05 0.78 14.20
N VAL A 397 2.08 -0.08 13.83
CA VAL A 397 2.06 -1.49 14.24
C VAL A 397 3.29 -2.23 13.70
N PHE A 398 3.64 -2.07 12.43
CA PHE A 398 4.85 -2.64 11.84
C PHE A 398 6.13 -2.12 12.51
N SER A 399 6.28 -0.80 12.64
CA SER A 399 7.42 -0.16 13.28
C SER A 399 7.59 -0.59 14.74
N ALA A 400 6.48 -0.71 15.48
CA ALA A 400 6.47 -1.24 16.84
C ALA A 400 6.92 -2.70 16.89
N MET A 401 6.54 -3.48 15.88
CA MET A 401 7.02 -4.85 15.71
C MET A 401 8.51 -4.94 15.34
N GLY A 402 9.06 -3.85 14.81
CA GLY A 402 10.48 -3.71 14.48
C GLY A 402 10.83 -4.07 13.04
N PHE A 403 9.87 -4.13 12.12
CA PHE A 403 10.11 -4.34 10.70
C PHE A 403 9.01 -3.73 9.83
N TYR A 404 9.30 -3.41 8.57
CA TYR A 404 8.35 -2.74 7.67
C TYR A 404 8.45 -3.25 6.23
N PRO A 405 7.33 -3.41 5.51
CA PRO A 405 7.32 -3.81 4.10
C PRO A 405 7.66 -2.62 3.19
N VAL A 406 8.95 -2.37 2.92
CA VAL A 406 9.37 -1.28 2.01
C VAL A 406 8.88 -1.49 0.58
N CYS A 407 8.87 -2.74 0.09
CA CYS A 407 8.41 -3.09 -1.24
C CYS A 407 7.32 -4.19 -1.15
N PRO A 408 6.05 -3.84 -0.89
CA PRO A 408 4.95 -4.77 -1.08
C PRO A 408 4.98 -5.36 -2.50
N GLY A 409 4.58 -6.63 -2.65
CA GLY A 409 4.89 -7.41 -3.85
C GLY A 409 6.25 -8.12 -3.79
N THR A 410 6.93 -8.09 -2.65
CA THR A 410 8.10 -8.94 -2.37
C THR A 410 7.92 -9.64 -1.01
N PRO A 411 8.60 -10.78 -0.76
CA PRO A 411 8.49 -11.50 0.50
C PRO A 411 9.35 -10.90 1.63
N TYR A 412 9.88 -9.68 1.47
CA TYR A 412 10.86 -9.10 2.39
C TYR A 412 10.27 -8.01 3.28
N TYR A 413 10.73 -7.99 4.53
CA TYR A 413 10.45 -6.95 5.51
C TYR A 413 11.76 -6.38 6.03
N ILE A 414 11.86 -5.06 6.10
CA ILE A 414 13.09 -4.35 6.43
C ILE A 414 13.10 -4.01 7.91
N ILE A 415 14.18 -4.41 8.59
CA ILE A 415 14.31 -4.29 10.04
C ILE A 415 14.43 -2.82 10.45
N GLY A 416 13.60 -2.42 11.42
CA GLY A 416 13.66 -1.12 12.09
C GLY A 416 14.24 -1.27 13.50
N SER A 417 13.48 -0.83 14.49
CA SER A 417 13.80 -0.99 15.91
C SER A 417 12.55 -1.43 16.67
N PRO A 418 12.46 -2.69 17.13
CA PRO A 418 11.33 -3.15 17.95
C PRO A 418 11.09 -2.24 19.15
N SER A 419 9.83 -2.06 19.54
CA SER A 419 9.45 -1.16 20.65
C SER A 419 9.31 -1.85 22.00
N PHE A 420 9.08 -3.16 21.99
CA PHE A 420 8.74 -3.92 23.18
C PHE A 420 9.74 -5.05 23.43
N PRO A 421 10.08 -5.36 24.70
CA PRO A 421 10.97 -6.47 25.04
C PRO A 421 10.54 -7.83 24.49
N ARG A 422 9.24 -8.04 24.35
CA ARG A 422 8.64 -9.22 23.75
C ARG A 422 7.34 -8.84 23.04
N MET A 423 7.13 -9.42 21.87
CA MET A 423 5.81 -9.47 21.26
C MET A 423 5.58 -10.83 20.62
N SER A 424 4.32 -11.22 20.50
CA SER A 424 3.93 -12.46 19.84
C SER A 424 2.77 -12.21 18.89
N ILE A 425 2.90 -12.72 17.67
CA ILE A 425 1.87 -12.69 16.63
C ILE A 425 1.29 -14.10 16.53
N ARG A 426 -0.01 -14.23 16.80
CA ARG A 426 -0.77 -15.46 16.63
C ARG A 426 -1.27 -15.52 15.19
N LEU A 427 -0.77 -16.48 14.42
CA LEU A 427 -1.10 -16.66 13.01
C LEU A 427 -2.35 -17.54 12.87
N GLU A 428 -3.11 -17.34 11.79
CA GLU A 428 -4.33 -18.13 11.52
C GLU A 428 -4.08 -19.63 11.37
N ASN A 429 -2.85 -20.04 11.03
CA ASN A 429 -2.46 -21.46 10.97
C ASN A 429 -2.15 -22.08 12.35
N GLY A 430 -2.44 -21.37 13.45
CA GLY A 430 -2.21 -21.82 14.82
C GLY A 430 -0.77 -21.65 15.32
N LYS A 431 0.18 -21.24 14.46
CA LYS A 431 1.55 -20.95 14.87
C LYS A 431 1.64 -19.58 15.55
N THR A 432 2.69 -19.39 16.34
CA THR A 432 3.02 -18.10 16.94
C THR A 432 4.41 -17.67 16.51
N PHE A 433 4.52 -16.47 15.93
CA PHE A 433 5.81 -15.82 15.71
C PHE A 433 6.14 -14.93 16.91
N THR A 434 7.29 -15.14 17.55
CA THR A 434 7.69 -14.38 18.74
C THR A 434 8.93 -13.57 18.45
N ILE A 435 8.87 -12.28 18.79
CA ILE A 435 9.99 -11.34 18.69
C ILE A 435 10.49 -11.06 20.10
N LEU A 436 11.79 -11.33 20.33
CA LEU A 436 12.47 -11.07 21.60
C LEU A 436 13.51 -9.97 21.36
N ALA A 437 13.31 -8.81 21.99
CA ALA A 437 14.16 -7.65 21.83
C ALA A 437 14.58 -7.13 23.21
N HIS A 438 15.56 -7.78 23.82
CA HIS A 438 16.00 -7.48 25.19
C HIS A 438 16.35 -5.99 25.35
N ASN A 439 15.68 -5.32 26.30
CA ASN A 439 15.82 -3.89 26.58
C ASN A 439 15.35 -2.94 25.47
N ALA A 440 14.53 -3.38 24.51
CA ALA A 440 14.01 -2.53 23.43
C ALA A 440 13.29 -1.25 23.92
N ASN A 441 12.69 -1.29 25.11
CA ASN A 441 12.07 -0.13 25.75
C ASN A 441 13.05 0.91 26.31
N LYS A 442 14.35 0.60 26.34
CA LYS A 442 15.42 1.46 26.88
C LYS A 442 16.55 1.70 25.89
N LYS A 443 16.73 0.81 24.91
CA LYS A 443 17.80 0.84 23.92
C LYS A 443 17.19 0.77 22.53
N ILE A 444 17.50 1.79 21.72
CA ILE A 444 17.04 1.89 20.34
C ILE A 444 17.89 1.08 19.36
N TYR A 445 19.16 0.82 19.70
CA TYR A 445 20.10 0.20 18.78
C TYR A 445 20.19 -1.32 18.94
N ILE A 446 20.02 -2.04 17.83
CA ILE A 446 20.18 -3.50 17.76
C ILE A 446 21.67 -3.82 17.78
N SER A 447 22.13 -4.56 18.80
CA SER A 447 23.53 -4.98 18.94
C SER A 447 23.86 -6.30 18.21
N SER A 448 22.88 -7.19 18.07
CA SER A 448 22.99 -8.49 17.38
C SER A 448 21.60 -9.07 17.12
N GLN A 449 21.47 -9.98 16.15
CA GLN A 449 20.23 -10.68 15.81
C GLN A 449 20.48 -12.18 15.59
N GLN A 450 19.52 -13.00 16.01
CA GLN A 450 19.44 -14.43 15.70
C GLN A 450 18.08 -14.69 15.06
N ASN A 451 18.06 -15.41 13.93
CA ASN A 451 16.84 -15.73 13.18
C ASN A 451 16.40 -17.16 13.43
#